data_AF-A0A497F5Z9-F1
#
_entry.id   AF-A0A497F5Z9-F1
#
_cell.length_a   1.000
_cell.length_b   1.000
_cell.length_c   1.000
_cell.angle_alpha   90.00
_cell.angle_beta   90.00
_cell.angle_gamma   90.00
#
_symmetry.space_group_name_H-M   'P 1'
#
loop_
_entity.id
_entity.type
_entity.pdbx_description
1 polymer ?
#
loop_
_entity_poly.entity_id
_entity_poly.type
_entity_poly.pdbx_seq_one_letter_code
_entity_poly.pdbx_strand_id
1 'polypeptide(L)'
;MALDFEVFHGLSACYLIKAIRVHEWRAYLFFAAIGFLYSLDGLRAFLNGFFQLIFSTSCYLALAYWINNAYDVESDSLNPQLRKVNLFVEFAISKTALFVVAALLFLVGLLFTPWSMLALVNYSLMSFLAVAYSAPPVRLKERPPLDLISHAFFFGNQLFLHGYLMCRADFSLDVLPMLIIVSYYSVILQLRNHIEDYHVDLLAGYRTLATKLGLGRSFCLLNVLMITFLACCFTVLLDAAPICILPIFLLGFLIFYFSDDMARCRAVDVIAVVTLLFAVSRSSAGLLCCASPLEVLGGFEFDLSDVLEFFREFGPMGIFLASLIGNATPYVGLPYLLVVVEYMAVVEVSVVELVIISVLGGLGSAIGKMVIMVMGRALGVLISDDVKSNLKCFSRLFERSLFSAVFLFAALPLPDDLLYVPISISMYNPYKFFTAVFLG
;
A
#
# COMPACT_ATOMS: atom_id res chain seq x y z
N MET A 1 15.88 26.31 -23.75
CA MET A 1 15.57 25.64 -22.47
C MET A 1 15.55 24.15 -22.74
N ALA A 2 16.74 23.54 -22.88
CA ALA A 2 16.84 22.09 -22.96
C ALA A 2 16.51 21.57 -21.57
N LEU A 3 15.49 20.73 -21.45
CA LEU A 3 15.18 20.07 -20.20
C LEU A 3 16.30 19.05 -19.96
N ASP A 4 17.04 19.19 -18.85
CA ASP A 4 18.04 18.23 -18.33
C ASP A 4 17.36 16.91 -17.92
N PHE A 5 16.66 16.25 -18.84
CA PHE A 5 16.09 14.91 -18.66
C PHE A 5 17.09 13.81 -19.02
N GLU A 6 18.30 14.15 -19.48
CA GLU A 6 19.36 13.17 -19.79
C GLU A 6 19.70 12.29 -18.59
N VAL A 7 19.62 12.83 -17.36
CA VAL A 7 19.80 12.07 -16.12
C VAL A 7 18.78 10.92 -16.01
N PHE A 8 17.54 11.12 -16.47
CA PHE A 8 16.49 10.10 -16.41
C PHE A 8 16.60 9.03 -17.49
N HIS A 9 17.22 9.34 -18.65
CA HIS A 9 17.40 8.37 -19.73
C HIS A 9 18.33 7.21 -19.38
N GLY A 10 19.27 7.41 -18.45
CA GLY A 10 20.19 6.38 -17.97
C GLY A 10 19.73 5.64 -16.70
N LEU A 11 18.66 6.10 -16.05
CA LEU A 11 18.20 5.54 -14.78
C LEU A 11 17.27 4.35 -14.98
N SER A 12 17.62 3.21 -14.40
CA SER A 12 16.70 2.06 -14.36
C SER A 12 15.48 2.38 -13.49
N ALA A 13 14.32 1.78 -13.81
CA ALA A 13 13.10 1.89 -13.00
C ALA A 13 13.33 1.51 -11.52
N CYS A 14 14.25 0.56 -11.26
CA CYS A 14 14.63 0.16 -9.91
C CYS A 14 15.28 1.31 -9.12
N TYR A 15 16.05 2.16 -9.78
CA TYR A 15 16.69 3.31 -9.14
C TYR A 15 15.67 4.39 -8.78
N LEU A 16 14.69 4.65 -9.67
CA LEU A 16 13.57 5.57 -9.39
C LEU A 16 12.69 5.08 -8.23
N ILE A 17 12.41 3.77 -8.17
CA ILE A 17 11.65 3.16 -7.05
C ILE A 17 12.40 3.28 -5.72
N LYS A 18 13.73 3.12 -5.73
CA LYS A 18 14.56 3.36 -4.54
C LYS A 18 14.53 4.83 -4.13
N ALA A 19 14.57 5.74 -5.10
CA ALA A 19 14.55 7.18 -4.85
C ALA A 19 13.29 7.61 -4.09
N ILE A 20 12.11 7.08 -4.42
CA ILE A 20 10.86 7.44 -3.73
C ILE A 20 10.62 6.67 -2.41
N ARG A 21 11.60 5.87 -1.96
CA ARG A 21 11.62 5.16 -0.67
C ARG A 21 10.38 4.31 -0.37
N VAL A 22 9.86 3.56 -1.35
CA VAL A 22 8.64 2.72 -1.21
C VAL A 22 8.62 1.83 0.05
N HIS A 23 9.78 1.36 0.51
CA HIS A 23 9.87 0.55 1.73
C HIS A 23 9.39 1.24 3.00
N GLU A 24 9.41 2.57 3.07
CA GLU A 24 8.96 3.38 4.21
C GLU A 24 7.46 3.69 4.15
N TRP A 25 6.79 3.39 3.04
CA TRP A 25 5.38 3.76 2.82
C TRP A 25 4.38 2.94 3.64
N ARG A 26 4.84 1.86 4.29
CA ARG A 26 3.98 0.80 4.87
C ARG A 26 2.94 1.33 5.85
N ALA A 27 3.36 2.21 6.78
CA ALA A 27 2.46 2.76 7.79
C ALA A 27 1.42 3.71 7.16
N TYR A 28 1.83 4.47 6.15
CA TYR A 28 1.00 5.48 5.50
C TYR A 28 -0.01 4.86 4.53
N LEU A 29 0.41 3.84 3.77
CA LEU A 29 -0.50 2.98 2.99
C LEU A 29 -1.51 2.30 3.91
N PHE A 30 -1.08 1.86 5.09
CA PHE A 30 -1.97 1.26 6.08
C PHE A 30 -3.04 2.26 6.57
N PHE A 31 -2.71 3.53 6.85
CA PHE A 31 -3.72 4.52 7.24
C PHE A 31 -4.77 4.77 6.14
N ALA A 32 -4.33 4.93 4.89
CA ALA A 32 -5.23 5.06 3.76
C ALA A 32 -6.11 3.80 3.58
N ALA A 33 -5.53 2.61 3.73
CA ALA A 33 -6.27 1.36 3.66
C ALA A 33 -7.29 1.21 4.80
N ILE A 34 -6.94 1.55 6.03
CA ILE A 34 -7.88 1.52 7.17
C ILE A 34 -9.03 2.51 6.93
N GLY A 35 -8.76 3.72 6.46
CA GLY A 35 -9.81 4.67 6.10
C GLY A 35 -10.76 4.12 5.03
N PHE A 36 -10.20 3.51 4.00
CA PHE A 36 -10.96 2.86 2.92
C PHE A 36 -11.86 1.74 3.46
N LEU A 37 -11.29 0.81 4.21
CA LEU A 37 -12.03 -0.31 4.81
C LEU A 37 -13.09 0.16 5.81
N TYR A 38 -12.80 1.23 6.59
CA TYR A 38 -13.74 1.80 7.54
C TYR A 38 -15.02 2.32 6.87
N SER A 39 -14.88 2.85 5.65
CA SER A 39 -15.96 3.42 4.83
C SER A 39 -16.60 2.44 3.86
N LEU A 40 -16.07 1.21 3.77
CA LEU A 40 -16.39 0.26 2.72
C LEU A 40 -17.82 -0.26 2.84
N ASP A 41 -18.55 -0.22 1.73
CA ASP A 41 -19.96 -0.65 1.65
C ASP A 41 -20.11 -1.65 0.50
N GLY A 42 -19.71 -2.90 0.78
CA GLY A 42 -19.78 -4.01 -0.17
C GLY A 42 -18.67 -4.07 -1.23
N LEU A 43 -18.74 -5.09 -2.07
CA LEU A 43 -17.69 -5.43 -3.04
C LEU A 43 -17.59 -4.42 -4.18
N ARG A 44 -18.71 -3.89 -4.67
CA ARG A 44 -18.71 -2.91 -5.76
C ARG A 44 -17.95 -1.65 -5.38
N ALA A 45 -18.16 -1.16 -4.15
CA ALA A 45 -17.37 -0.06 -3.60
C ALA A 45 -15.89 -0.43 -3.50
N PHE A 46 -15.58 -1.67 -3.10
CA PHE A 46 -14.21 -2.17 -3.03
C PHE A 46 -13.53 -2.12 -4.40
N LEU A 47 -14.14 -2.74 -5.43
CA LEU A 47 -13.56 -2.84 -6.77
C LEU A 47 -13.39 -1.48 -7.43
N ASN A 48 -14.32 -0.55 -7.23
CA ASN A 48 -14.24 0.82 -7.74
C ASN A 48 -13.15 1.64 -7.04
N GLY A 49 -13.09 1.58 -5.70
CA GLY A 49 -12.22 2.41 -4.90
C GLY A 49 -10.79 1.87 -4.75
N PHE A 50 -10.56 0.56 -4.86
CA PHE A 50 -9.27 -0.06 -4.56
C PHE A 50 -8.15 0.46 -5.48
N PHE A 51 -8.37 0.47 -6.80
CA PHE A 51 -7.36 0.97 -7.73
C PHE A 51 -7.16 2.49 -7.56
N GLN A 52 -8.24 3.25 -7.40
CA GLN A 52 -8.19 4.69 -7.13
C GLN A 52 -7.34 4.98 -5.89
N LEU A 53 -7.56 4.25 -4.80
CA LEU A 53 -6.81 4.37 -3.56
C LEU A 53 -5.32 4.08 -3.77
N ILE A 54 -4.97 2.94 -4.37
CA ILE A 54 -3.59 2.53 -4.58
C ILE A 54 -2.83 3.55 -5.45
N PHE A 55 -3.41 3.96 -6.59
CA PHE A 55 -2.76 4.90 -7.49
C PHE A 55 -2.64 6.29 -6.88
N SER A 56 -3.72 6.85 -6.32
CA SER A 56 -3.70 8.19 -5.72
C SER A 56 -2.76 8.26 -4.51
N THR A 57 -2.83 7.27 -3.60
CA THR A 57 -1.95 7.23 -2.42
C THR A 57 -0.49 7.02 -2.80
N SER A 58 -0.19 6.16 -3.79
CA SER A 58 1.19 5.97 -4.26
C SER A 58 1.76 7.25 -4.90
N CYS A 59 0.95 7.98 -5.69
CA CYS A 59 1.37 9.25 -6.27
C CYS A 59 1.63 10.30 -5.19
N TYR A 60 0.77 10.37 -4.18
CA TYR A 60 0.95 11.25 -3.03
C TYR A 60 2.22 10.94 -2.23
N LEU A 61 2.47 9.67 -1.91
CA LEU A 61 3.68 9.27 -1.19
C LEU A 61 4.93 9.52 -2.01
N ALA A 62 4.90 9.21 -3.31
CA ALA A 62 5.98 9.55 -4.23
C ALA A 62 6.24 11.07 -4.24
N LEU A 63 5.20 11.91 -4.28
CA LEU A 63 5.32 13.36 -4.21
C LEU A 63 5.98 13.81 -2.91
N ALA A 64 5.51 13.32 -1.76
CA ALA A 64 6.02 13.68 -0.45
C ALA A 64 7.51 13.34 -0.31
N TYR A 65 7.91 12.12 -0.69
CA TYR A 65 9.31 11.69 -0.65
C TYR A 65 10.18 12.37 -1.70
N TRP A 66 9.65 12.63 -2.90
CA TRP A 66 10.37 13.36 -3.95
C TRP A 66 10.77 14.76 -3.49
N ILE A 67 9.83 15.49 -2.89
CA ILE A 67 10.09 16.82 -2.34
C ILE A 67 11.00 16.73 -1.11
N ASN A 68 10.76 15.75 -0.22
CA ASN A 68 11.57 15.57 0.98
C ASN A 68 13.06 15.36 0.62
N ASN A 69 13.36 14.38 -0.23
CA ASN A 69 14.71 14.08 -0.69
C ASN A 69 15.43 15.28 -1.33
N ALA A 70 14.71 16.09 -2.09
CA ALA A 70 15.27 17.27 -2.76
C ALA A 70 15.75 18.34 -1.77
N TYR A 71 15.10 18.42 -0.60
CA TYR A 71 15.40 19.41 0.43
C TYR A 71 16.17 18.83 1.63
N ASP A 72 16.43 17.51 1.65
CA ASP A 72 17.19 16.80 2.69
C ASP A 72 18.57 16.29 2.26
N VAL A 73 19.07 16.77 1.12
CA VAL A 73 20.39 16.40 0.59
C VAL A 73 21.52 16.53 1.63
N GLU A 74 21.53 17.58 2.45
CA GLU A 74 22.57 17.79 3.45
C GLU A 74 22.54 16.73 4.56
N SER A 75 21.40 16.54 5.23
CA SER A 75 21.23 15.52 6.28
C SER A 75 21.41 14.10 5.72
N ASP A 76 20.78 13.80 4.58
CA ASP A 76 20.88 12.48 3.93
C ASP A 76 22.30 12.14 3.48
N SER A 77 23.13 13.13 3.12
CA SER A 77 24.53 12.91 2.75
C SER A 77 25.40 12.44 3.91
N LEU A 78 25.02 12.78 5.14
CA LEU A 78 25.70 12.39 6.37
C LEU A 78 25.27 11.01 6.85
N ASN A 79 24.08 10.54 6.48
CA ASN A 79 23.58 9.20 6.81
C ASN A 79 24.01 8.17 5.74
N PRO A 80 24.88 7.18 6.07
CA PRO A 80 25.38 6.21 5.09
C PRO A 80 24.30 5.35 4.40
N GLN A 81 23.15 5.16 5.04
CA GLN A 81 22.03 4.40 4.50
C GLN A 81 21.23 5.26 3.52
N LEU A 82 20.90 6.49 3.91
CA LEU A 82 20.08 7.42 3.12
C LEU A 82 20.83 7.98 1.91
N ARG A 83 22.15 8.19 2.04
CA ARG A 83 23.03 8.61 0.94
C ARG A 83 22.93 7.71 -0.30
N LYS A 84 22.73 6.40 -0.12
CA LYS A 84 22.67 5.43 -1.23
C LYS A 84 21.32 5.40 -1.96
N VAL A 85 20.30 6.00 -1.37
CA VAL A 85 18.91 5.95 -1.89
C VAL A 85 18.40 7.34 -2.29
N ASN A 86 18.97 8.43 -1.76
CA ASN A 86 18.59 9.78 -2.18
C ASN A 86 19.28 10.16 -3.51
N LEU A 87 18.48 10.16 -4.58
CA LEU A 87 18.89 10.55 -5.93
C LEU A 87 19.49 11.97 -6.00
N PHE A 88 19.01 12.91 -5.18
CA PHE A 88 19.50 14.29 -5.15
C PHE A 88 20.88 14.45 -4.50
N VAL A 89 21.36 13.43 -3.78
CA VAL A 89 22.74 13.39 -3.28
C VAL A 89 23.71 12.94 -4.38
N GLU A 90 23.29 12.02 -5.25
CA GLU A 90 24.13 11.48 -6.32
C GLU A 90 24.08 12.32 -7.60
N PHE A 91 22.92 12.91 -7.92
CA PHE A 91 22.69 13.62 -9.17
C PHE A 91 22.24 15.06 -8.95
N ALA A 92 22.79 15.97 -9.77
CA ALA A 92 22.37 17.37 -9.80
C ALA A 92 21.06 17.52 -10.59
N ILE A 93 19.93 17.39 -9.90
CA ILE A 93 18.60 17.54 -10.51
C ILE A 93 18.20 19.02 -10.51
N SER A 94 17.81 19.54 -11.68
CA SER A 94 17.36 20.92 -11.81
C SER A 94 16.06 21.19 -11.05
N LYS A 95 15.87 22.42 -10.56
CA LYS A 95 14.61 22.85 -9.93
C LYS A 95 13.42 22.67 -10.85
N THR A 96 13.60 22.88 -12.16
CA THR A 96 12.55 22.67 -13.16
C THR A 96 12.10 21.21 -13.19
N ALA A 97 13.04 20.25 -13.22
CA ALA A 97 12.70 18.83 -13.18
C ALA A 97 11.99 18.44 -11.87
N LEU A 98 12.48 18.94 -10.72
CA LEU A 98 11.83 18.77 -9.42
C LEU A 98 10.35 19.19 -9.47
N PHE A 99 10.07 20.40 -9.96
CA PHE A 99 8.70 20.93 -10.05
C PHE A 99 7.83 20.17 -11.05
N VAL A 100 8.37 19.82 -12.22
CA VAL A 100 7.61 19.09 -13.25
C VAL A 100 7.21 17.71 -12.75
N VAL A 101 8.14 16.95 -12.15
CA VAL A 101 7.83 15.62 -11.59
C VAL A 101 6.84 15.74 -10.43
N ALA A 102 7.02 16.71 -9.54
CA ALA A 102 6.08 16.95 -8.44
C ALA A 102 4.67 17.30 -8.95
N ALA A 103 4.56 18.19 -9.94
CA ALA A 103 3.28 18.55 -10.55
C ALA A 103 2.62 17.35 -11.24
N LEU A 104 3.40 16.52 -11.94
CA LEU A 104 2.89 15.33 -12.60
C LEU A 104 2.36 14.30 -11.60
N LEU A 105 3.11 14.02 -10.52
CA LEU A 105 2.66 13.14 -9.43
C LEU A 105 1.37 13.68 -8.77
N PHE A 106 1.30 14.99 -8.54
CA PHE A 106 0.10 15.62 -8.02
C PHE A 106 -1.10 15.44 -8.96
N LEU A 107 -0.95 15.79 -10.25
CA LEU A 107 -2.04 15.72 -11.23
C LEU A 107 -2.51 14.29 -11.49
N VAL A 108 -1.59 13.33 -11.58
CA VAL A 108 -1.94 11.91 -11.75
C VAL A 108 -2.69 11.41 -10.52
N GLY A 109 -2.19 11.67 -9.30
CA GLY A 109 -2.91 11.21 -8.11
C GLY A 109 -4.26 11.90 -7.90
N LEU A 110 -4.40 13.17 -8.29
CA LEU A 110 -5.67 13.89 -8.29
C LEU A 110 -6.66 13.27 -9.30
N LEU A 111 -6.20 12.85 -10.48
CA LEU A 111 -7.02 12.17 -11.48
C LEU A 111 -7.62 10.85 -10.95
N PHE A 112 -6.86 10.11 -10.12
CA PHE A 112 -7.30 8.88 -9.46
C PHE A 112 -8.04 9.12 -8.14
N THR A 113 -8.26 10.37 -7.74
CA THR A 113 -9.07 10.71 -6.57
C THR A 113 -10.55 10.82 -6.98
N PRO A 114 -11.50 10.38 -6.14
CA PRO A 114 -12.92 10.58 -6.40
C PRO A 114 -13.26 12.05 -6.69
N TRP A 115 -14.15 12.27 -7.65
CA TRP A 115 -14.48 13.61 -8.14
C TRP A 115 -15.47 14.37 -7.24
N SER A 116 -15.54 14.01 -5.95
CA SER A 116 -16.29 14.77 -4.95
C SER A 116 -15.46 15.99 -4.51
N MET A 117 -16.12 17.11 -4.23
CA MET A 117 -15.44 18.34 -3.80
C MET A 117 -14.58 18.09 -2.56
N LEU A 118 -15.09 17.30 -1.60
CA LEU A 118 -14.38 16.99 -0.36
C LEU A 118 -13.12 16.16 -0.60
N ALA A 119 -13.16 15.15 -1.48
CA ALA A 119 -12.01 14.31 -1.81
C ALA A 119 -10.92 15.11 -2.54
N LEU A 120 -11.30 15.92 -3.53
CA LEU A 120 -10.36 16.75 -4.28
C LEU A 120 -9.69 17.81 -3.38
N VAL A 121 -10.46 18.43 -2.49
CA VAL A 121 -9.93 19.38 -1.50
C VAL A 121 -9.00 18.67 -0.51
N ASN A 122 -9.38 17.50 0.00
CA ASN A 122 -8.54 16.72 0.91
C ASN A 122 -7.20 16.34 0.25
N TYR A 123 -7.22 15.77 -0.96
CA TYR A 123 -6.02 15.41 -1.72
C TYR A 123 -5.12 16.61 -2.02
N SER A 124 -5.72 17.74 -2.39
CA SER A 124 -4.98 18.99 -2.63
C SER A 124 -4.34 19.53 -1.35
N LEU A 125 -5.07 19.51 -0.24
CA LEU A 125 -4.59 20.00 1.05
C LEU A 125 -3.47 19.12 1.62
N MET A 126 -3.59 17.78 1.55
CA MET A 126 -2.53 16.88 2.02
C MET A 126 -1.27 17.04 1.16
N SER A 127 -1.41 17.17 -0.16
CA SER A 127 -0.28 17.37 -1.08
C SER A 127 0.42 18.70 -0.81
N PHE A 128 -0.36 19.76 -0.61
CA PHE A 128 0.16 21.07 -0.22
C PHE A 128 0.91 21.00 1.12
N LEU A 129 0.36 20.33 2.12
CA LEU A 129 1.01 20.16 3.43
C LEU A 129 2.29 19.33 3.34
N ALA A 130 2.33 18.26 2.53
CA ALA A 130 3.54 17.48 2.30
C ALA A 130 4.67 18.34 1.68
N VAL A 131 4.33 19.23 0.74
CA VAL A 131 5.29 20.19 0.17
C VAL A 131 5.72 21.21 1.22
N ALA A 132 4.76 21.84 1.93
CA ALA A 132 5.03 22.85 2.95
C ALA A 132 5.83 22.29 4.14
N TYR A 133 5.71 21.00 4.42
CA TYR A 133 6.46 20.31 5.44
C TYR A 133 7.96 20.30 5.15
N SER A 134 8.34 19.99 3.91
CA SER A 134 9.75 19.78 3.52
C SER A 134 10.41 20.99 2.86
N ALA A 135 9.66 21.78 2.08
CA ALA A 135 10.20 22.82 1.21
C ALA A 135 10.17 24.24 1.85
N PRO A 136 11.20 25.08 1.62
CA PRO A 136 11.17 26.50 1.97
C PRO A 136 10.14 27.27 1.11
N PRO A 137 9.62 28.41 1.60
CA PRO A 137 10.00 29.09 2.85
C PRO A 137 9.32 28.54 4.11
N VAL A 138 8.34 27.64 3.97
CA VAL A 138 7.54 27.17 5.10
C VAL A 138 8.30 26.14 5.93
N ARG A 139 8.74 25.03 5.32
CA ARG A 139 9.55 23.96 5.92
C ARG A 139 9.17 23.62 7.37
N LEU A 140 7.92 23.17 7.56
CA LEU A 140 7.33 22.94 8.89
C LEU A 140 8.11 21.95 9.76
N LYS A 141 8.84 21.00 9.14
CA LYS A 141 9.66 20.01 9.87
C LYS A 141 10.74 20.63 10.78
N GLU A 142 11.12 21.88 10.53
CA GLU A 142 12.09 22.64 11.35
C GLU A 142 11.44 23.68 12.27
N ARG A 143 10.13 23.58 12.50
CA ARG A 143 9.36 24.53 13.31
C ARG A 143 8.60 23.83 14.43
N PRO A 144 9.23 23.53 15.57
CA PRO A 144 8.52 22.86 16.65
C PRO A 144 7.51 23.78 17.33
N PRO A 145 6.31 23.29 17.73
CA PRO A 145 5.80 21.92 17.61
C PRO A 145 5.02 21.65 16.30
N LEU A 146 5.08 22.56 15.33
CA LEU A 146 4.36 22.43 14.04
C LEU A 146 4.89 21.27 13.21
N ASP A 147 6.13 20.83 13.44
CA ASP A 147 6.70 19.64 12.84
C ASP A 147 5.87 18.38 13.15
N LEU A 148 5.51 18.16 14.43
CA LEU A 148 4.66 17.04 14.82
C LEU A 148 3.20 17.25 14.42
N ILE A 149 2.66 18.46 14.62
CA ILE A 149 1.25 18.77 14.32
C ILE A 149 0.98 18.59 12.82
N SER A 150 1.84 19.13 11.96
CA SER A 150 1.66 18.99 10.52
C SER A 150 1.75 17.53 10.08
N HIS A 151 2.70 16.75 10.58
CA HIS A 151 2.80 15.31 10.30
C HIS A 151 1.54 14.54 10.72
N ALA A 152 0.95 14.88 11.87
CA ALA A 152 -0.34 14.33 12.30
C ALA A 152 -1.47 14.56 11.28
N PHE A 153 -1.47 15.73 10.62
CA PHE A 153 -2.45 16.05 9.58
C PHE A 153 -2.16 15.33 8.26
N PHE A 154 -1.02 15.59 7.59
CA PHE A 154 -0.80 15.11 6.21
C PHE A 154 -0.48 13.61 6.16
N PHE A 155 0.24 13.09 7.15
CA PHE A 155 0.62 11.67 7.22
C PHE A 155 -0.18 10.86 8.25
N GLY A 156 -1.15 11.48 8.94
CA GLY A 156 -2.12 10.78 9.79
C GLY A 156 -3.55 10.96 9.28
N ASN A 157 -4.24 11.98 9.79
CA ASN A 157 -5.66 12.25 9.56
C ASN A 157 -6.05 12.25 8.07
N GLN A 158 -5.35 13.05 7.26
CA GLN A 158 -5.76 13.25 5.86
C GLN A 158 -5.57 12.02 5.00
N LEU A 159 -4.56 11.19 5.29
CA LEU A 159 -4.37 9.90 4.62
C LEU A 159 -5.50 8.93 4.96
N PHE A 160 -5.88 8.83 6.24
CA PHE A 160 -7.06 8.07 6.63
C PHE A 160 -8.31 8.60 5.94
N LEU A 161 -8.53 9.93 5.99
CA LEU A 161 -9.68 10.57 5.39
C LEU A 161 -9.71 10.38 3.88
N HIS A 162 -8.55 10.36 3.21
CA HIS A 162 -8.43 10.06 1.78
C HIS A 162 -8.98 8.68 1.46
N GLY A 163 -8.59 7.68 2.25
CA GLY A 163 -9.14 6.33 2.15
C GLY A 163 -10.65 6.31 2.35
N TYR A 164 -11.13 6.96 3.41
CA TYR A 164 -12.56 7.05 3.73
C TYR A 164 -13.38 7.67 2.59
N LEU A 165 -12.84 8.70 1.94
CA LEU A 165 -13.51 9.42 0.86
C LEU A 165 -13.55 8.66 -0.47
N MET A 166 -12.90 7.49 -0.57
CA MET A 166 -13.04 6.61 -1.75
C MET A 166 -14.43 5.99 -1.86
N CYS A 167 -15.06 5.69 -0.72
CA CYS A 167 -16.38 5.05 -0.68
C CYS A 167 -17.49 6.03 -0.26
N ARG A 168 -17.16 7.12 0.42
CA ARG A 168 -18.14 8.10 0.95
C ARG A 168 -17.84 9.49 0.39
N ALA A 169 -18.87 10.16 -0.14
CA ALA A 169 -18.70 11.52 -0.67
C ALA A 169 -18.78 12.61 0.43
N ASP A 170 -19.32 12.26 1.59
CA ASP A 170 -19.68 13.14 2.70
C ASP A 170 -18.94 12.78 4.00
N PHE A 171 -18.82 13.77 4.89
CA PHE A 171 -18.13 13.63 6.17
C PHE A 171 -19.13 13.30 7.28
N SER A 172 -18.91 12.18 7.99
CA SER A 172 -19.64 11.85 9.23
C SER A 172 -18.80 12.18 10.46
N LEU A 173 -19.47 12.68 11.51
CA LEU A 173 -18.86 12.91 12.82
C LEU A 173 -18.42 11.61 13.50
N ASP A 174 -18.99 10.46 13.12
CA ASP A 174 -18.65 9.15 13.69
C ASP A 174 -17.20 8.73 13.36
N VAL A 175 -16.61 9.35 12.33
CA VAL A 175 -15.21 9.11 11.91
C VAL A 175 -14.21 9.83 12.83
N LEU A 176 -14.65 10.83 13.60
CA LEU A 176 -13.75 11.70 14.37
C LEU A 176 -12.84 10.96 15.36
N PRO A 177 -13.30 9.93 16.11
CA PRO A 177 -12.42 9.13 16.97
C PRO A 177 -11.27 8.47 16.19
N MET A 178 -11.54 7.99 14.97
CA MET A 178 -10.52 7.39 14.12
C MET A 178 -9.51 8.41 13.61
N LEU A 179 -9.97 9.61 13.25
CA LEU A 179 -9.05 10.69 12.87
C LEU A 179 -8.14 11.08 14.03
N ILE A 180 -8.68 11.16 15.25
CA ILE A 180 -7.90 11.48 16.45
C ILE A 180 -6.86 10.40 16.73
N ILE A 181 -7.25 9.12 16.74
CA ILE A 181 -6.32 8.04 17.10
C ILE A 181 -5.20 7.87 16.05
N VAL A 182 -5.51 8.00 14.76
CA VAL A 182 -4.52 7.96 13.68
C VAL A 182 -3.59 9.18 13.74
N SER A 183 -4.13 10.37 14.02
CA SER A 183 -3.32 11.58 14.22
C SER A 183 -2.35 11.42 15.39
N TYR A 184 -2.83 10.89 16.52
CA TYR A 184 -2.01 10.65 17.69
C TYR A 184 -0.88 9.68 17.36
N TYR A 185 -1.20 8.54 16.74
CA TYR A 185 -0.19 7.56 16.37
C TYR A 185 0.84 8.13 15.37
N SER A 186 0.39 8.96 14.42
CA SER A 186 1.28 9.68 13.49
C SER A 186 2.25 10.62 14.21
N VAL A 187 1.84 11.29 15.30
CA VAL A 187 2.73 12.09 16.16
C VAL A 187 3.82 11.22 16.81
N ILE A 188 3.46 10.04 17.28
CA ILE A 188 4.40 9.08 17.90
C ILE A 188 5.43 8.62 16.86
N LEU A 189 4.98 8.25 15.66
CA LEU A 189 5.85 7.84 14.56
C LEU A 189 6.84 8.96 14.21
N GLN A 190 6.38 10.21 14.11
CA GLN A 190 7.28 11.30 13.75
C GLN A 190 8.29 11.66 14.85
N LEU A 191 7.87 11.60 16.12
CA LEU A 191 8.80 11.83 17.22
C LEU A 191 9.87 10.72 17.29
N ARG A 192 9.51 9.47 16.99
CA ARG A 192 10.46 8.37 16.85
C ARG A 192 11.47 8.65 15.73
N ASN A 193 10.99 9.05 14.56
CA ASN A 193 11.87 9.42 13.43
C ASN A 193 12.87 10.52 13.84
N HIS A 194 12.40 11.60 14.49
CA HIS A 194 13.29 12.66 14.96
C HIS A 194 14.30 12.21 16.03
N ILE A 195 13.97 11.19 16.83
CA ILE A 195 14.89 10.63 17.83
C ILE A 195 15.94 9.74 17.15
N GLU A 196 15.53 8.91 16.18
CA GLU A 196 16.43 8.06 15.39
C GLU A 196 17.44 8.89 14.60
N ASP A 197 16.99 10.00 14.01
CA ASP A 197 17.82 10.91 13.20
C ASP A 197 18.51 12.02 14.01
N TYR A 198 18.33 12.06 15.34
CA TYR A 198 18.74 13.17 16.21
C TYR A 198 20.19 13.65 15.98
N HIS A 199 21.14 12.72 15.92
CA HIS A 199 22.56 13.09 15.77
C HIS A 199 22.88 13.63 14.38
N VAL A 200 22.27 13.08 13.34
CA VAL A 200 22.49 13.50 11.95
C VAL A 200 21.84 14.85 11.71
N ASP A 201 20.60 15.03 12.18
CA ASP A 201 19.87 16.30 12.10
C ASP A 201 20.57 17.41 12.87
N LEU A 202 21.12 17.12 14.04
CA LEU A 202 21.89 18.09 14.82
C LEU A 202 23.16 18.53 14.08
N LEU A 203 23.85 17.60 13.41
CA LEU A 203 25.05 17.91 12.61
C LEU A 203 24.70 18.70 11.34
N ALA A 204 23.56 18.42 10.71
CA ALA A 204 23.03 19.17 9.56
C ALA A 204 22.39 20.52 9.95
N GLY A 205 22.35 20.86 11.24
CA GLY A 205 21.80 22.13 11.74
C GLY A 205 20.27 22.22 11.73
N TYR A 206 19.57 21.10 11.60
CA TYR A 206 18.11 21.05 11.54
C TYR A 206 17.47 21.31 12.91
N ARG A 207 16.32 21.97 12.89
CA ARG A 207 15.59 22.40 14.10
C ARG A 207 14.30 21.61 14.32
N THR A 208 14.39 20.28 14.36
CA THR A 208 13.26 19.41 14.74
C THR A 208 12.93 19.54 16.23
N LEU A 209 11.77 19.05 16.67
CA LEU A 209 11.41 19.04 18.09
C LEU A 209 12.46 18.30 18.90
N ALA A 210 13.01 17.19 18.37
CA ALA A 210 14.00 16.41 19.09
C ALA A 210 15.30 17.20 19.29
N THR A 211 15.82 17.86 18.24
CA THR A 211 17.04 18.68 18.37
C THR A 211 16.83 19.90 19.28
N LYS A 212 15.61 20.43 19.37
CA LYS A 212 15.27 21.53 20.30
C LYS A 212 15.08 21.10 21.75
N LEU A 213 14.41 19.97 22.00
CA LEU A 213 14.19 19.46 23.35
C LEU A 213 15.44 18.77 23.92
N GLY A 214 16.27 18.22 23.05
CA GLY A 214 17.36 17.32 23.40
C GLY A 214 16.88 15.87 23.51
N LEU A 215 17.80 14.93 23.30
CA LEU A 215 17.51 13.50 23.17
C LEU A 215 16.75 12.93 24.39
N GLY A 216 17.25 13.18 25.62
CA GLY A 216 16.64 12.63 26.83
C GLY A 216 15.21 13.13 27.10
N ARG A 217 14.93 14.41 26.86
CA ARG A 217 13.56 14.97 26.99
C ARG A 217 12.63 14.46 25.90
N SER A 218 13.17 14.22 24.70
CA SER A 218 12.42 13.65 23.58
C SER A 218 11.98 12.22 23.85
N PHE A 219 12.87 11.38 24.42
CA PHE A 219 12.50 10.04 24.89
C PHE A 219 11.44 10.07 26.00
N CYS A 220 11.55 11.00 26.95
CA CYS A 220 10.53 11.17 27.99
C CYS A 220 9.17 11.53 27.38
N LEU A 221 9.14 12.49 26.46
CA LEU A 221 7.92 12.88 25.74
C LEU A 221 7.34 11.71 24.94
N LEU A 222 8.18 10.95 24.23
CA LEU A 222 7.75 9.77 23.49
C LEU A 222 7.09 8.74 24.41
N ASN A 223 7.69 8.45 25.56
CA ASN A 223 7.12 7.53 26.54
C ASN A 223 5.76 8.02 27.08
N VAL A 224 5.63 9.31 27.39
CA VAL A 224 4.35 9.91 27.81
C VAL A 224 3.31 9.71 26.72
N LEU A 225 3.62 10.10 25.47
CA LEU A 225 2.72 9.98 24.33
C LEU A 225 2.29 8.52 24.08
N MET A 226 3.22 7.56 24.19
CA MET A 226 2.90 6.14 24.06
C MET A 226 1.95 5.66 25.16
N ILE A 227 2.19 6.01 26.42
CA ILE A 227 1.32 5.59 27.54
C ILE A 227 -0.09 6.15 27.39
N THR A 228 -0.22 7.44 27.07
CA THR A 228 -1.52 8.09 26.87
C THR A 228 -2.21 7.57 25.62
N PHE A 229 -1.48 7.26 24.55
CA PHE A 229 -2.04 6.62 23.36
C PHE A 229 -2.56 5.22 23.64
N LEU A 230 -1.84 4.41 24.44
CA LEU A 230 -2.31 3.10 24.87
C LEU A 230 -3.61 3.21 25.69
N ALA A 231 -3.73 4.23 26.54
CA ALA A 231 -4.98 4.50 27.25
C ALA A 231 -6.13 4.85 26.29
N CYS A 232 -5.88 5.65 25.24
CA CYS A 232 -6.88 5.92 24.20
C CYS A 232 -7.25 4.66 23.40
N CYS A 233 -6.28 3.80 23.07
CA CYS A 233 -6.55 2.52 22.42
C CYS A 233 -7.43 1.63 23.31
N PHE A 234 -7.13 1.58 24.61
CA PHE A 234 -7.92 0.83 25.57
C PHE A 234 -9.38 1.29 25.61
N THR A 235 -9.64 2.61 25.61
CA THR A 235 -11.01 3.12 25.59
C THR A 235 -11.77 2.72 24.32
N VAL A 236 -11.11 2.78 23.15
CA VAL A 236 -11.73 2.37 21.87
C VAL A 236 -12.02 0.87 21.85
N LEU A 237 -11.12 0.06 22.44
CA LEU A 237 -11.24 -1.40 22.47
C LEU A 237 -12.26 -1.91 23.51
N LEU A 238 -12.40 -1.23 24.66
CA LEU A 238 -13.38 -1.57 25.70
C LEU A 238 -14.81 -1.52 25.19
N ASP A 239 -15.12 -0.53 24.35
CA ASP A 239 -16.43 -0.37 23.75
C ASP A 239 -16.74 -1.44 22.67
N ALA A 240 -15.74 -2.21 22.23
CA ALA A 240 -15.86 -3.14 21.11
C ALA A 240 -16.00 -4.62 21.54
N ALA A 241 -15.10 -5.16 22.38
CA ALA A 241 -15.17 -6.56 22.85
C ALA A 241 -14.29 -6.82 24.10
N PRO A 242 -14.78 -6.54 25.32
CA PRO A 242 -13.95 -6.48 26.52
C PRO A 242 -13.27 -7.81 26.92
N ILE A 243 -13.85 -8.97 26.60
CA ILE A 243 -13.36 -10.28 27.08
C ILE A 243 -12.21 -10.84 26.21
N CYS A 244 -12.27 -10.64 24.89
CA CYS A 244 -11.25 -11.19 23.97
C CYS A 244 -10.00 -10.32 23.88
N ILE A 245 -10.10 -9.03 24.21
CA ILE A 245 -9.08 -8.03 23.91
C ILE A 245 -8.21 -7.70 25.13
N LEU A 246 -8.75 -7.89 26.34
CA LEU A 246 -8.02 -7.67 27.59
C LEU A 246 -6.68 -8.44 27.65
N PRO A 247 -6.57 -9.72 27.24
CA PRO A 247 -5.30 -10.44 27.26
C PRO A 247 -4.26 -9.89 26.29
N ILE A 248 -4.66 -9.44 25.10
CA ILE A 248 -3.76 -8.85 24.09
C ILE A 248 -3.26 -7.49 24.57
N PHE A 249 -4.15 -6.68 25.12
CA PHE A 249 -3.80 -5.38 25.68
C PHE A 249 -2.89 -5.52 26.90
N LEU A 250 -3.18 -6.46 27.81
CA LEU A 250 -2.34 -6.76 28.97
C LEU A 250 -0.96 -7.28 28.55
N LEU A 251 -0.88 -8.20 27.57
CA LEU A 251 0.39 -8.69 27.06
C LEU A 251 1.22 -7.56 26.43
N GLY A 252 0.59 -6.71 25.62
CA GLY A 252 1.26 -5.56 25.02
C GLY A 252 1.72 -4.53 26.06
N PHE A 253 0.94 -4.31 27.12
CA PHE A 253 1.33 -3.47 28.25
C PHE A 253 2.48 -4.08 29.07
N LEU A 254 2.47 -5.40 29.27
CA LEU A 254 3.59 -6.11 29.92
C LEU A 254 4.87 -5.98 29.09
N ILE A 255 4.80 -6.16 27.77
CA ILE A 255 5.95 -5.96 26.87
C ILE A 255 6.44 -4.50 26.96
N PHE A 256 5.52 -3.54 26.96
CA PHE A 256 5.87 -2.13 27.14
C PHE A 256 6.60 -1.86 28.46
N TYR A 257 6.21 -2.52 29.56
CA TYR A 257 6.80 -2.27 30.87
C TYR A 257 8.17 -2.96 31.06
N PHE A 258 8.35 -4.17 30.50
CA PHE A 258 9.51 -5.01 30.79
C PHE A 258 10.60 -5.02 29.71
N SER A 259 10.39 -4.35 28.58
CA SER A 259 11.30 -4.46 27.43
C SER A 259 12.11 -3.19 27.16
N ASP A 260 13.13 -3.33 26.32
CA ASP A 260 13.95 -2.23 25.81
C ASP A 260 13.16 -1.26 24.91
N ASP A 261 13.74 -0.09 24.64
CA ASP A 261 13.07 1.01 23.94
C ASP A 261 12.47 0.59 22.58
N MET A 262 13.17 -0.28 21.86
CA MET A 262 12.73 -0.81 20.56
C MET A 262 11.51 -1.73 20.70
N ALA A 263 11.54 -2.68 21.64
CA ALA A 263 10.41 -3.56 21.87
C ALA A 263 9.17 -2.81 22.37
N ARG A 264 9.35 -1.75 23.18
CA ARG A 264 8.23 -0.87 23.59
C ARG A 264 7.55 -0.23 22.39
N CYS A 265 8.33 0.34 21.47
CA CYS A 265 7.81 0.95 20.25
C CYS A 265 7.04 -0.08 19.40
N ARG A 266 7.58 -1.29 19.24
CA ARG A 266 6.91 -2.37 18.49
C ARG A 266 5.61 -2.84 19.15
N ALA A 267 5.54 -2.89 20.47
CA ALA A 267 4.32 -3.22 21.18
C ALA A 267 3.22 -2.18 20.92
N VAL A 268 3.58 -0.89 20.94
CA VAL A 268 2.66 0.21 20.58
C VAL A 268 2.20 0.08 19.13
N ASP A 269 3.10 -0.24 18.20
CA ASP A 269 2.74 -0.44 16.78
C ASP A 269 1.70 -1.56 16.61
N VAL A 270 1.91 -2.69 17.28
CA VAL A 270 0.97 -3.83 17.25
C VAL A 270 -0.39 -3.44 17.83
N ILE A 271 -0.42 -2.77 18.99
CA ILE A 271 -1.66 -2.34 19.63
C ILE A 271 -2.40 -1.31 18.75
N ALA A 272 -1.68 -0.39 18.11
CA ALA A 272 -2.26 0.58 17.18
C ALA A 272 -2.94 -0.14 16.00
N VAL A 273 -2.24 -1.08 15.36
CA VAL A 273 -2.76 -1.86 14.24
C VAL A 273 -4.00 -2.66 14.65
N VAL A 274 -3.94 -3.38 15.78
CA VAL A 274 -5.07 -4.15 16.31
C VAL A 274 -6.27 -3.24 16.59
N THR A 275 -6.05 -2.11 17.26
CA THR A 275 -7.10 -1.12 17.56
C THR A 275 -7.80 -0.63 16.30
N LEU A 276 -7.01 -0.27 15.28
CA LEU A 276 -7.54 0.24 14.01
C LEU A 276 -8.33 -0.84 13.24
N LEU A 277 -7.84 -2.08 13.20
CA LEU A 277 -8.55 -3.19 12.54
C LEU A 277 -9.87 -3.54 13.23
N PHE A 278 -9.91 -3.55 14.57
CA PHE A 278 -11.15 -3.77 15.32
C PHE A 278 -12.16 -2.64 15.13
N ALA A 279 -11.69 -1.39 15.07
CA ALA A 279 -12.57 -0.26 14.82
C ALA A 279 -13.20 -0.33 13.41
N VAL A 280 -12.46 -0.80 12.41
CA VAL A 280 -12.98 -1.08 11.07
C VAL A 280 -14.06 -2.17 11.12
N SER A 281 -13.81 -3.31 11.78
CA SER A 281 -14.78 -4.41 11.81
C SER A 281 -16.12 -4.00 12.41
N ARG A 282 -16.14 -3.06 13.35
CA ARG A 282 -17.38 -2.52 13.93
C ARG A 282 -18.14 -1.61 12.95
N SER A 283 -17.43 -0.78 12.18
CA SER A 283 -18.06 0.11 11.19
C SER A 283 -18.74 -0.68 10.08
N SER A 284 -18.08 -1.75 9.61
CA SER A 284 -18.61 -2.64 8.58
C SER A 284 -19.73 -3.54 9.10
N ALA A 285 -19.70 -3.90 10.39
CA ALA A 285 -20.73 -4.71 11.04
C ALA A 285 -21.80 -3.83 11.68
N GLY A 286 -22.75 -3.36 10.88
CA GLY A 286 -24.03 -2.84 11.40
C GLY A 286 -24.85 -3.87 12.19
N LEU A 287 -24.43 -5.14 12.24
CA LEU A 287 -25.05 -6.25 12.96
C LEU A 287 -23.91 -7.25 13.26
N LEU A 288 -23.81 -7.75 14.51
CA LEU A 288 -22.93 -8.85 15.02
C LEU A 288 -21.91 -8.43 16.10
N CYS A 289 -22.40 -7.83 17.19
CA CYS A 289 -21.65 -7.66 18.44
C CYS A 289 -21.32 -8.99 19.19
N CYS A 290 -21.40 -10.17 18.55
CA CYS A 290 -21.23 -11.46 19.24
C CYS A 290 -20.45 -12.50 18.42
N ALA A 291 -19.73 -12.09 17.37
CA ALA A 291 -19.10 -13.00 16.44
C ALA A 291 -17.59 -13.13 16.71
N SER A 292 -17.11 -14.38 16.77
CA SER A 292 -15.70 -14.75 16.95
C SER A 292 -14.81 -14.14 15.85
N PRO A 293 -13.47 -14.00 16.05
CA PRO A 293 -12.55 -13.51 15.01
C PRO A 293 -12.64 -14.28 13.68
N LEU A 294 -13.10 -15.54 13.70
CA LEU A 294 -13.39 -16.35 12.52
C LEU A 294 -14.66 -15.90 11.78
N GLU A 295 -15.68 -15.44 12.49
CA GLU A 295 -16.91 -14.90 11.91
C GLU A 295 -16.75 -13.45 11.44
N VAL A 296 -15.76 -12.69 11.94
CA VAL A 296 -15.39 -11.38 11.34
C VAL A 296 -14.70 -11.56 9.99
N LEU A 297 -13.94 -12.65 9.81
CA LEU A 297 -13.45 -13.07 8.50
C LEU A 297 -14.56 -13.67 7.63
N GLY A 298 -15.61 -14.23 8.24
CA GLY A 298 -16.82 -14.72 7.56
C GLY A 298 -17.89 -13.67 7.28
N GLY A 299 -17.85 -12.51 7.94
CA GLY A 299 -18.83 -11.42 7.80
C GLY A 299 -18.66 -10.59 6.53
N PHE A 300 -17.55 -10.82 5.82
CA PHE A 300 -17.52 -10.63 4.38
C PHE A 300 -18.17 -11.85 3.72
N GLU A 301 -19.48 -12.04 3.91
CA GLU A 301 -20.26 -12.79 2.93
C GLU A 301 -20.28 -11.92 1.66
N PHE A 302 -19.18 -11.98 0.91
CA PHE A 302 -19.14 -11.54 -0.47
C PHE A 302 -20.10 -12.44 -1.20
N ASP A 303 -21.33 -11.99 -1.39
CA ASP A 303 -22.24 -12.73 -2.23
C ASP A 303 -21.58 -12.80 -3.61
N LEU A 304 -21.35 -14.03 -4.08
CA LEU A 304 -20.76 -14.25 -5.39
C LEU A 304 -21.62 -13.54 -6.45
N SER A 305 -22.93 -13.41 -6.20
CA SER A 305 -23.86 -12.67 -7.03
C SER A 305 -23.46 -11.21 -7.25
N ASP A 306 -22.98 -10.49 -6.22
CA ASP A 306 -22.53 -9.10 -6.32
C ASP A 306 -21.25 -8.97 -7.16
N VAL A 307 -20.32 -9.92 -7.00
CA VAL A 307 -19.10 -10.02 -7.81
C VAL A 307 -19.48 -10.18 -9.29
N LEU A 308 -20.41 -11.10 -9.54
CA LEU A 308 -20.87 -11.47 -10.87
C LEU A 308 -21.61 -10.30 -11.53
N GLU A 309 -22.48 -9.61 -10.79
CA GLU A 309 -23.23 -8.46 -11.27
C GLU A 309 -22.30 -7.29 -11.59
N PHE A 310 -21.32 -7.01 -10.72
CA PHE A 310 -20.31 -5.97 -10.97
C PHE A 310 -19.57 -6.20 -12.29
N PHE A 311 -19.01 -7.39 -12.51
CA PHE A 311 -18.29 -7.67 -13.75
C PHE A 311 -19.24 -7.71 -14.97
N ARG A 312 -20.50 -8.13 -14.79
CA ARG A 312 -21.51 -8.10 -15.86
C ARG A 312 -21.79 -6.70 -16.39
N GLU A 313 -21.79 -5.67 -15.55
CA GLU A 313 -22.02 -4.27 -15.98
C GLU A 313 -21.01 -3.81 -17.05
N PHE A 314 -19.79 -4.36 -17.04
CA PHE A 314 -18.74 -4.04 -18.01
C PHE A 314 -18.83 -4.86 -19.31
N GLY A 315 -19.86 -5.71 -19.46
CA GLY A 315 -20.04 -6.57 -20.61
C GLY A 315 -18.86 -7.54 -20.81
N PRO A 316 -18.45 -7.83 -22.06
CA PRO A 316 -17.31 -8.71 -22.33
C PRO A 316 -15.99 -8.23 -21.70
N MET A 317 -15.84 -6.93 -21.47
CA MET A 317 -14.66 -6.37 -20.80
C MET A 317 -14.61 -6.75 -19.30
N GLY A 318 -15.76 -6.99 -18.69
CA GLY A 318 -15.83 -7.52 -17.33
C GLY A 318 -15.19 -8.90 -17.20
N ILE A 319 -15.29 -9.73 -18.24
CA ILE A 319 -14.65 -11.06 -18.27
C ILE A 319 -13.13 -10.93 -18.31
N PHE A 320 -12.61 -9.99 -19.10
CA PHE A 320 -11.19 -9.66 -19.10
C PHE A 320 -10.73 -9.24 -17.70
N LEU A 321 -11.45 -8.32 -17.04
CA LEU A 321 -11.09 -7.81 -15.72
C LEU A 321 -11.19 -8.89 -14.63
N ALA A 322 -12.24 -9.71 -14.64
CA ALA A 322 -12.41 -10.81 -13.71
C ALA A 322 -11.28 -11.85 -13.86
N SER A 323 -10.95 -12.20 -15.11
CA SER A 323 -9.86 -13.13 -15.42
C SER A 323 -8.49 -12.56 -15.05
N LEU A 324 -8.27 -11.26 -15.28
CA LEU A 324 -7.05 -10.55 -14.89
C LEU A 324 -6.85 -10.56 -13.37
N ILE A 325 -7.86 -10.11 -12.62
CA ILE A 325 -7.77 -9.98 -11.16
C ILE A 325 -7.66 -11.36 -10.52
N GLY A 326 -8.50 -12.31 -10.94
CA GLY A 326 -8.50 -13.66 -10.38
C GLY A 326 -7.20 -14.44 -10.63
N ASN A 327 -6.52 -14.19 -11.75
CA ASN A 327 -5.24 -14.83 -12.06
C ASN A 327 -4.01 -14.01 -11.61
N ALA A 328 -4.20 -12.79 -11.09
CA ALA A 328 -3.11 -11.98 -10.53
C ALA A 328 -2.83 -12.29 -9.05
N THR A 329 -3.75 -12.95 -8.34
CA THR A 329 -3.60 -13.34 -6.94
C THR A 329 -3.09 -14.78 -6.81
N PRO A 330 -1.85 -14.99 -6.33
CA PRO A 330 -1.28 -16.32 -6.21
C PRO A 330 -1.94 -17.09 -5.06
N TYR A 331 -2.19 -18.39 -5.27
CA TYR A 331 -2.72 -19.36 -4.30
C TYR A 331 -4.13 -19.09 -3.75
N VAL A 332 -4.76 -17.98 -4.14
CA VAL A 332 -6.08 -17.52 -3.66
C VAL A 332 -6.99 -17.18 -4.84
N GLY A 333 -6.68 -17.71 -6.04
CA GLY A 333 -7.33 -17.30 -7.28
C GLY A 333 -8.85 -17.20 -7.14
N LEU A 334 -9.40 -16.01 -7.36
CA LEU A 334 -10.85 -15.83 -7.43
C LEU A 334 -11.39 -16.82 -8.46
N PRO A 335 -12.57 -17.42 -8.26
CA PRO A 335 -13.14 -18.34 -9.23
C PRO A 335 -13.64 -17.58 -10.47
N TYR A 336 -12.73 -16.99 -11.24
CA TYR A 336 -13.00 -16.22 -12.45
C TYR A 336 -13.73 -17.06 -13.50
N LEU A 337 -13.49 -18.37 -13.50
CA LEU A 337 -14.23 -19.34 -14.30
C LEU A 337 -15.74 -19.34 -13.96
N LEU A 338 -16.13 -19.14 -12.69
CA LEU A 338 -17.54 -18.99 -12.33
C LEU A 338 -18.13 -17.73 -12.97
N VAL A 339 -17.40 -16.61 -12.99
CA VAL A 339 -17.81 -15.37 -13.66
C VAL A 339 -18.00 -15.56 -15.16
N VAL A 340 -17.06 -16.25 -15.80
CA VAL A 340 -17.11 -16.59 -17.22
C VAL A 340 -18.31 -17.49 -17.54
N VAL A 341 -18.56 -18.53 -16.73
CA VAL A 341 -19.66 -19.49 -16.92
C VAL A 341 -21.01 -18.84 -16.69
N GLU A 342 -21.17 -18.06 -15.61
CA GLU A 342 -22.39 -17.31 -15.32
C GLU A 342 -22.71 -16.29 -16.41
N TYR A 343 -21.70 -15.58 -16.93
CA TYR A 343 -21.90 -14.64 -18.03
C TYR A 343 -22.42 -15.36 -19.28
N MET A 344 -21.86 -16.52 -19.61
CA MET A 344 -22.31 -17.33 -20.76
C MET A 344 -23.67 -18.00 -20.55
N ALA A 345 -24.08 -18.28 -19.32
CA ALA A 345 -25.34 -18.96 -19.02
C ALA A 345 -26.58 -18.06 -19.18
N VAL A 346 -26.41 -16.73 -19.09
CA VAL A 346 -27.52 -15.76 -19.05
C VAL A 346 -27.69 -15.01 -20.39
N VAL A 347 -26.65 -14.95 -21.21
CA VAL A 347 -26.70 -14.29 -22.53
C VAL A 347 -26.96 -15.33 -23.62
N GLU A 348 -27.88 -15.07 -24.55
CA GLU A 348 -27.96 -15.86 -25.79
C GLU A 348 -26.71 -15.58 -26.64
N VAL A 349 -25.64 -16.35 -26.41
CA VAL A 349 -24.33 -16.07 -27.00
C VAL A 349 -24.29 -16.46 -28.47
N SER A 350 -24.05 -15.49 -29.34
CA SER A 350 -23.70 -15.75 -30.74
C SER A 350 -22.29 -16.36 -30.85
N VAL A 351 -21.98 -17.08 -31.94
CA VAL A 351 -20.64 -17.65 -32.17
C VAL A 351 -19.55 -16.57 -32.12
N VAL A 352 -19.87 -15.33 -32.52
CA VAL A 352 -18.95 -14.19 -32.49
C VAL A 352 -18.66 -13.74 -31.06
N GLU A 353 -19.69 -13.63 -30.21
CA GLU A 353 -19.51 -13.27 -28.81
C GLU A 353 -18.75 -14.34 -28.04
N LEU A 354 -18.96 -15.62 -28.35
CA LEU A 354 -18.19 -16.71 -27.75
C LEU A 354 -16.69 -16.52 -27.99
N VAL A 355 -16.30 -16.22 -29.25
CA VAL A 355 -14.90 -15.98 -29.60
C VAL A 355 -14.36 -14.75 -28.87
N ILE A 356 -15.12 -13.66 -28.78
CA ILE A 356 -14.71 -12.44 -28.08
C ILE A 356 -14.49 -12.73 -26.59
N ILE A 357 -15.42 -13.44 -25.95
CA ILE A 357 -15.34 -13.81 -24.54
C ILE A 357 -14.12 -14.70 -24.28
N SER A 358 -13.88 -15.71 -25.11
CA SER A 358 -12.71 -16.59 -24.98
C SER A 358 -11.39 -15.83 -25.13
N VAL A 359 -11.29 -14.94 -26.12
CA VAL A 359 -10.08 -14.12 -26.34
C VAL A 359 -9.85 -13.16 -25.18
N LEU A 360 -10.90 -12.48 -24.69
CA LEU A 360 -10.79 -11.56 -23.57
C LEU A 360 -10.47 -12.26 -22.25
N GLY A 361 -11.09 -13.42 -21.98
CA GLY A 361 -10.78 -14.24 -20.81
C GLY A 361 -9.34 -14.76 -20.83
N GLY A 362 -8.89 -15.31 -21.97
CA GLY A 362 -7.51 -15.76 -22.16
C GLY A 362 -6.50 -14.63 -22.03
N LEU A 363 -6.79 -13.44 -22.61
CA LEU A 363 -5.92 -12.27 -22.48
C LEU A 363 -5.82 -11.79 -21.03
N GLY A 364 -6.95 -11.73 -20.33
CA GLY A 364 -7.02 -11.34 -18.93
C GLY A 364 -6.21 -12.30 -18.06
N SER A 365 -6.45 -13.61 -18.21
CA SER A 365 -5.72 -14.66 -17.49
C SER A 365 -4.20 -14.57 -17.73
N ALA A 366 -3.78 -14.48 -18.99
CA ALA A 366 -2.37 -14.40 -19.36
C ALA A 366 -1.68 -13.16 -18.76
N ILE A 367 -2.31 -11.99 -18.82
CA ILE A 367 -1.76 -10.77 -18.19
C ILE A 367 -1.75 -10.93 -16.65
N GLY A 368 -2.77 -11.54 -16.06
CA GLY A 368 -2.82 -11.81 -14.62
C GLY A 368 -1.65 -12.68 -14.18
N LYS A 369 -1.40 -13.79 -14.87
CA LYS A 369 -0.25 -14.67 -14.60
C LYS A 369 1.10 -14.03 -14.86
N MET A 370 1.18 -13.03 -15.75
CA MET A 370 2.39 -12.24 -15.90
C MET A 370 2.71 -11.43 -14.63
N VAL A 371 1.71 -11.00 -13.86
CA VAL A 371 1.92 -10.39 -12.53
C VAL A 371 2.59 -11.38 -11.59
N ILE A 372 2.09 -12.62 -11.54
CA ILE A 372 2.70 -13.71 -10.75
C ILE A 372 4.15 -13.94 -11.20
N MET A 373 4.42 -13.91 -12.50
CA MET A 373 5.78 -14.09 -13.02
C MET A 373 6.74 -12.96 -12.60
N VAL A 374 6.29 -11.71 -12.64
CA VAL A 374 7.07 -10.57 -12.14
C VAL A 374 7.31 -10.70 -10.64
N MET A 375 6.29 -11.06 -9.87
CA MET A 375 6.39 -11.28 -8.42
C MET A 375 7.35 -12.41 -8.08
N GLY A 376 7.27 -13.56 -8.77
CA GLY A 376 8.16 -14.69 -8.59
C GLY A 376 9.62 -14.33 -8.89
N ARG A 377 9.89 -13.52 -9.91
CA ARG A 377 11.24 -12.99 -10.18
C ARG A 377 11.74 -12.07 -9.07
N ALA A 378 10.88 -11.21 -8.53
CA ALA A 378 11.23 -10.33 -7.41
C ALA A 378 11.54 -11.15 -6.14
N LEU A 379 10.73 -12.16 -5.82
CA LEU A 379 10.97 -13.09 -4.71
C LEU A 379 12.23 -13.93 -4.90
N GLY A 380 12.61 -14.19 -6.16
CA GLY A 380 13.86 -14.84 -6.50
C GLY A 380 15.08 -14.19 -5.85
N VAL A 381 15.08 -12.87 -5.61
CA VAL A 381 16.20 -12.17 -4.94
C VAL A 381 16.46 -12.67 -3.53
N LEU A 382 15.42 -13.16 -2.83
CA LEU A 382 15.50 -13.65 -1.44
C LEU A 382 15.98 -15.11 -1.33
N ILE A 383 16.11 -15.82 -2.45
CA ILE A 383 16.46 -17.24 -2.52
C ILE A 383 17.98 -17.40 -2.70
N SER A 384 18.57 -18.45 -2.10
CA SER A 384 20.00 -18.75 -2.22
C SER A 384 20.43 -19.05 -3.64
N ASP A 385 21.69 -18.75 -3.97
CA ASP A 385 22.19 -18.87 -5.33
C ASP A 385 22.27 -20.33 -5.82
N ASP A 386 22.43 -21.29 -4.91
CA ASP A 386 22.37 -22.73 -5.21
C ASP A 386 20.98 -23.15 -5.73
N VAL A 387 19.91 -22.69 -5.08
CA VAL A 387 18.53 -23.00 -5.48
C VAL A 387 18.20 -22.34 -6.82
N LYS A 388 18.63 -21.09 -7.04
CA LYS A 388 18.48 -20.42 -8.34
C LYS A 388 19.20 -21.16 -9.46
N SER A 389 20.42 -21.65 -9.20
CA SER A 389 21.21 -22.40 -10.17
C SER A 389 20.51 -23.71 -10.57
N ASN A 390 19.99 -24.45 -9.59
CA ASN A 390 19.24 -25.69 -9.82
C ASN A 390 17.95 -25.45 -10.63
N LEU A 391 17.18 -24.41 -10.28
CA LEU A 391 15.97 -24.04 -11.02
C LEU A 391 16.28 -23.58 -12.46
N LYS A 392 17.37 -22.84 -12.66
CA LYS A 392 17.83 -22.46 -14.01
C LYS A 392 18.26 -23.67 -14.83
N CYS A 393 18.94 -24.63 -14.21
CA CYS A 393 19.36 -25.87 -14.86
C CYS A 393 18.13 -26.68 -15.29
N PHE A 394 17.16 -26.87 -14.39
CA PHE A 394 15.88 -27.51 -14.67
C PHE A 394 15.13 -26.83 -15.83
N SER A 395 15.02 -25.50 -15.79
CA SER A 395 14.35 -24.72 -16.83
C SER A 395 14.97 -24.88 -18.22
N ARG A 396 16.31 -24.94 -18.29
CA ARG A 396 17.03 -25.17 -19.56
C ARG A 396 16.91 -26.60 -20.07
N LEU A 397 16.97 -27.59 -19.19
CA LEU A 397 16.85 -29.01 -19.55
C LEU A 397 15.47 -29.36 -20.13
N PHE A 398 14.43 -28.69 -19.64
CA PHE A 398 13.04 -28.98 -19.98
C PHE A 398 12.36 -27.86 -20.76
N GLU A 399 13.10 -26.98 -21.45
CA GLU A 399 12.52 -25.78 -22.08
C GLU A 399 11.36 -26.08 -23.05
N ARG A 400 11.45 -27.18 -23.83
CA ARG A 400 10.39 -27.61 -24.75
C ARG A 400 9.18 -28.21 -24.03
N SER A 401 9.39 -29.00 -22.98
CA SER A 401 8.33 -29.61 -22.19
C SER A 401 7.68 -28.61 -21.22
N LEU A 402 8.39 -27.55 -20.83
CA LEU A 402 7.89 -26.49 -19.96
C LEU A 402 6.81 -25.66 -20.65
N PHE A 403 6.97 -25.38 -21.94
CA PHE A 403 5.89 -24.73 -22.70
C PHE A 403 4.61 -25.57 -22.67
N SER A 404 4.71 -26.87 -22.94
CA SER A 404 3.57 -27.79 -22.90
C SER A 404 2.99 -27.95 -21.50
N ALA A 405 3.84 -27.97 -20.46
CA ALA A 405 3.40 -28.03 -19.08
C ALA A 405 2.64 -26.76 -18.69
N VAL A 406 3.16 -25.58 -19.02
CA VAL A 406 2.45 -24.31 -18.75
C VAL A 406 1.13 -24.26 -19.49
N PHE A 407 1.10 -24.66 -20.77
CA PHE A 407 -0.14 -24.76 -21.54
C PHE A 407 -1.16 -25.72 -20.90
N LEU A 408 -0.74 -26.92 -20.51
CA LEU A 408 -1.63 -27.91 -19.89
C LEU A 408 -2.14 -27.46 -18.52
N PHE A 409 -1.31 -26.77 -17.73
CA PHE A 409 -1.72 -26.23 -16.43
C PHE A 409 -2.67 -25.03 -16.57
N ALA A 410 -2.56 -24.24 -17.64
CA ALA A 410 -3.53 -23.18 -17.95
C ALA A 410 -4.87 -23.76 -18.47
N ALA A 411 -4.81 -24.77 -19.34
CA ALA A 411 -5.99 -25.40 -19.94
C ALA A 411 -6.80 -26.28 -18.98
N LEU A 412 -6.21 -26.67 -17.84
CA LEU A 412 -6.84 -27.54 -16.86
C LEU A 412 -7.06 -26.78 -15.54
N PRO A 413 -8.10 -27.12 -14.76
CA PRO A 413 -8.34 -26.52 -13.44
C PRO A 413 -7.35 -27.09 -12.39
N LEU A 414 -6.06 -26.93 -12.65
CA LEU A 414 -4.96 -27.36 -11.79
C LEU A 414 -4.44 -26.16 -10.97
N PRO A 415 -3.83 -26.39 -9.79
CA PRO A 415 -3.14 -25.36 -9.03
C PRO A 415 -1.83 -24.96 -9.74
N ASP A 416 -1.96 -24.20 -10.81
CA ASP A 416 -0.91 -23.78 -11.73
C ASP A 416 0.16 -22.88 -11.12
N ASP A 417 -0.17 -22.13 -10.06
CA ASP A 417 0.77 -21.33 -9.29
C ASP A 417 1.90 -22.16 -8.67
N LEU A 418 1.68 -23.46 -8.39
CA LEU A 418 2.72 -24.38 -7.93
C LEU A 418 3.82 -24.60 -8.98
N LEU A 419 3.47 -24.50 -10.26
CA LEU A 419 4.42 -24.57 -11.37
C LEU A 419 4.96 -23.19 -11.74
N TYR A 420 4.10 -22.18 -11.78
CA TYR A 420 4.43 -20.86 -12.33
C TYR A 420 5.41 -20.08 -11.46
N VAL A 421 5.29 -20.13 -10.13
CA VAL A 421 6.20 -19.41 -9.24
C VAL A 421 7.66 -19.93 -9.36
N PRO A 422 7.93 -21.24 -9.30
CA PRO A 422 9.28 -21.78 -9.51
C PRO A 422 9.91 -21.44 -10.88
N ILE A 423 9.15 -21.55 -11.97
CA ILE A 423 9.68 -21.24 -13.31
C ILE A 423 9.93 -19.74 -13.50
N SER A 424 9.17 -18.90 -12.79
CA SER A 424 9.37 -17.46 -12.78
C SER A 424 10.71 -17.09 -12.14
N ILE A 425 11.05 -17.72 -11.01
CA ILE A 425 12.37 -17.59 -10.35
C ILE A 425 13.50 -18.05 -11.28
N SER A 426 13.26 -19.05 -12.12
CA SER A 426 14.24 -19.57 -13.08
C SER A 426 14.55 -18.63 -14.26
N MET A 427 13.88 -17.48 -14.35
CA MET A 427 13.97 -16.53 -15.47
C MET A 427 13.51 -17.11 -16.81
N TYR A 428 12.45 -17.95 -16.79
CA TYR A 428 11.84 -18.47 -18.01
C TYR A 428 11.34 -17.35 -18.94
N ASN A 429 11.32 -17.61 -20.25
CA ASN A 429 11.05 -16.57 -21.25
C ASN A 429 9.61 -16.03 -21.11
N PRO A 430 9.44 -14.71 -20.91
CA PRO A 430 8.14 -14.10 -20.65
C PRO A 430 7.15 -14.27 -21.81
N TYR A 431 7.63 -14.23 -23.05
CA TYR A 431 6.79 -14.37 -24.23
C TYR A 431 6.29 -15.80 -24.41
N LYS A 432 7.15 -16.79 -24.13
CA LYS A 432 6.76 -18.22 -24.15
C LYS A 432 5.77 -18.55 -23.04
N PHE A 433 5.94 -17.96 -21.86
CA PHE A 433 5.01 -18.09 -20.75
C PHE A 433 3.64 -17.49 -21.10
N PHE A 434 3.63 -16.23 -21.53
CA PHE A 434 2.40 -15.53 -21.93
C PHE A 434 1.63 -16.28 -23.01
N THR A 435 2.32 -16.73 -24.07
CA THR A 435 1.68 -17.45 -25.18
C THR A 435 1.13 -18.81 -24.74
N ALA A 436 1.82 -19.55 -23.88
CA ALA A 436 1.33 -20.81 -23.36
C ALA A 436 0.07 -20.63 -22.48
N VAL A 437 0.07 -19.62 -21.61
CA VAL A 437 -1.08 -19.30 -20.74
C VAL A 437 -2.25 -18.70 -21.52
N PHE A 438 -1.99 -17.94 -22.59
CA PHE A 438 -3.05 -17.37 -23.42
C PHE A 438 -3.77 -18.42 -24.27
N LEU A 439 -3.04 -19.45 -24.71
CA LEU A 439 -3.59 -20.51 -25.55
C LEU A 439 -4.30 -21.61 -24.77
N GLY A 440 -3.83 -21.89 -23.54
CA GLY A 440 -4.46 -22.85 -22.63
C GLY A 440 -5.62 -22.19 -21.92
#